data_AF-A0A7C6AYD5-F1
#
_entry.id   AF-A0A7C6AYD5-F1
#
_cell.length_a   1.000
_cell.length_b   1.000
_cell.length_c   1.000
_cell.angle_alpha   90.00
_cell.angle_beta   90.00
_cell.angle_gamma   90.00
#
_symmetry.space_group_name_H-M   'P 1'
#
loop_
_entity.id
_entity.type
_entity.pdbx_description
1 polymer ?
#
loop_
_entity_poly.entity_id
_entity_poly.type
_entity_poly.pdbx_seq_one_letter_code
_entity_poly.pdbx_strand_id
1 'polypeptide(L)'
;MDIGTFFLAFLGSPAWLYVLMVVIGLGLIIFVHELGHFVVAKLCGVKCEKFYLGFDFFGLRLVRFRWGETEYGIGILPLGGYVKMLGQEDNPARLREEFERAKAAGDHAGRSTTGESLASMEEALYDPRSYLAKSVPQRMAIISAGVAMNLVFAFVAAVLAYFIGVQEIPCGVGQIAPGEGAWRAGIRPGDKILEINGQKTYRFQDLQQSISLARRGQPVTMRIERPTPEGPKVLDLELVPDRIRVVPTIGVTNPQLPILADPPCYPGSAVTDALAKLQPGAKLTAIDDQPVTNFAEIAQQWARRWGEPVEITLQLPDDGDTAGHQEQVVLNPTPVRDFGLILEVGRILAVRSGSPAATAGVVAGNELAEIVCPEELGWNGNPMRLPFVLQRALRDRPEGLPVQLVIRRSRSSEKDRLATSVLRSAAASETTTSEHAETLTVEVVARTAEFFADLNTGDSPLEIPQLGIVIEVLPRIREVEKGSPAAVAGLRAG
;
A
#
# COMPACT_ATOMS: atom_id res chain seq x y z
N MET A 1 27.64 -12.28 0.01
CA MET A 1 27.52 -10.82 -0.10
C MET A 1 28.54 -10.23 0.85
N ASP A 2 29.54 -9.51 0.36
CA ASP A 2 30.59 -8.91 1.20
C ASP A 2 30.00 -7.74 2.00
N ILE A 3 30.55 -7.50 3.19
CA ILE A 3 30.12 -6.46 4.15
C ILE A 3 30.13 -5.08 3.46
N GLY A 4 31.12 -4.80 2.61
CA GLY A 4 31.20 -3.55 1.85
C GLY A 4 30.04 -3.36 0.87
N THR A 5 29.65 -4.43 0.16
CA THR A 5 28.51 -4.40 -0.79
C THR A 5 27.18 -4.26 -0.05
N PHE A 6 27.05 -4.90 1.11
CA PHE A 6 25.89 -4.73 1.98
C PHE A 6 25.78 -3.30 2.53
N PHE A 7 26.90 -2.71 2.96
CA PHE A 7 26.91 -1.36 3.51
C PHE A 7 26.55 -0.29 2.47
N LEU A 8 27.08 -0.41 1.25
CA LEU A 8 26.73 0.49 0.14
C LEU A 8 25.27 0.33 -0.30
N ALA A 9 24.75 -0.91 -0.36
CA ALA A 9 23.35 -1.16 -0.65
C ALA A 9 22.42 -0.61 0.46
N PHE A 10 22.85 -0.71 1.72
CA PHE A 10 22.11 -0.18 2.86
C PHE A 10 22.04 1.36 2.84
N LEU A 11 23.17 2.03 2.60
CA LEU A 11 23.23 3.50 2.46
C LEU A 11 22.46 4.00 1.23
N GLY A 12 22.38 3.20 0.16
CA GLY A 12 21.56 3.49 -1.02
C GLY A 12 20.06 3.24 -0.83
N SER A 13 19.64 2.60 0.26
CA SER A 13 18.23 2.35 0.58
C SER A 13 17.69 3.40 1.55
N PRO A 14 16.37 3.69 1.57
CA PRO A 14 15.78 4.59 2.58
C PRO A 14 15.84 4.01 4.00
N ALA A 15 16.37 2.79 4.21
CA ALA A 15 16.40 2.12 5.51
C ALA A 15 17.20 2.89 6.58
N TRP A 16 18.28 3.58 6.19
CA TRP A 16 19.09 4.36 7.14
C TRP A 16 18.35 5.59 7.68
N LEU A 17 17.35 6.12 6.94
CA LEU A 17 16.50 7.22 7.42
C LEU A 17 15.71 6.79 8.66
N TYR A 18 15.19 5.55 8.67
CA TYR A 18 14.50 5.02 9.85
C TYR A 18 15.44 4.88 11.06
N VAL A 19 16.69 4.45 10.83
CA VAL A 19 17.70 4.38 11.90
C VAL A 19 17.98 5.77 12.46
N LEU A 20 18.12 6.78 11.60
CA LEU A 20 18.31 8.17 12.04
C LEU A 20 17.10 8.68 12.84
N MET A 21 15.88 8.39 12.39
CA MET A 21 14.66 8.77 13.11
C MET A 21 14.58 8.12 14.50
N VAL A 22 14.99 6.85 14.63
CA VAL A 22 15.06 6.16 15.92
C VAL A 22 16.08 6.82 16.84
N VAL A 23 17.27 7.17 16.34
CA VAL A 23 18.30 7.86 17.11
C VAL A 23 17.82 9.22 17.59
N ILE A 24 17.16 10.00 16.73
CA ILE A 24 16.56 11.30 17.08
C ILE A 24 15.47 11.12 18.14
N GLY A 25 14.56 10.17 17.95
CA GLY A 25 13.46 9.90 18.88
C GLY A 25 13.96 9.46 20.27
N LEU A 26 14.91 8.53 20.32
CA LEU A 26 15.52 8.09 21.57
C LEU A 26 16.31 9.23 22.24
N GLY A 27 17.07 10.01 21.46
CA GLY A 27 17.78 11.19 21.94
C GLY A 27 16.85 12.23 22.56
N LEU A 28 15.69 12.47 21.96
CA LEU A 28 14.69 13.39 22.50
C LEU A 28 14.11 12.90 23.84
N ILE A 29 13.79 11.61 23.95
CA ILE A 29 13.29 11.02 25.20
C ILE A 29 14.34 11.14 26.32
N ILE A 30 15.60 10.85 26.02
CA ILE A 30 16.69 10.98 26.98
C ILE A 30 16.90 12.45 27.37
N PHE A 31 16.90 13.36 26.39
CA PHE A 31 17.04 14.79 26.66
C PHE A 31 15.98 15.29 27.64
N VAL A 32 14.70 14.93 27.42
CA VAL A 32 13.61 15.34 28.30
C VAL A 32 13.73 14.72 29.69
N HIS A 33 14.20 13.48 29.78
CA HIS A 33 14.49 12.81 31.04
C HIS A 33 15.54 13.57 31.86
N GLU A 34 16.69 13.86 31.24
CA GLU A 34 17.78 14.60 31.88
C GLU A 34 17.36 16.04 32.20
N LEU A 35 16.56 16.66 31.33
CA LEU A 35 16.01 18.00 31.56
C LEU A 35 15.14 18.03 32.83
N GLY A 36 14.38 16.96 33.11
CA GLY A 36 13.60 16.85 34.34
C GLY A 36 14.46 16.89 35.59
N HIS A 37 15.49 16.05 35.65
CA HIS A 37 16.46 16.07 36.75
C HIS A 37 17.11 17.45 36.90
N PHE A 38 17.55 18.04 35.79
CA PHE A 38 18.22 19.33 35.78
C PHE A 38 17.34 20.48 36.29
N VAL A 39 16.10 20.58 35.79
CA VAL A 39 15.15 21.65 36.16
C VAL A 39 14.82 21.56 37.64
N VAL A 40 14.49 20.37 38.15
CA VAL A 40 14.12 20.20 39.57
C VAL A 40 15.33 20.42 40.49
N ALA A 41 16.53 20.00 40.08
CA ALA A 41 17.76 20.27 40.82
C ALA A 41 18.04 21.78 40.95
N LYS A 42 17.93 22.53 39.85
CA LYS A 42 18.09 23.99 39.86
C LYS A 42 17.01 24.69 40.70
N LEU A 43 15.75 24.24 40.63
CA LEU A 43 14.66 24.75 41.47
C LEU A 43 14.88 24.47 42.96
N CYS A 44 15.51 23.35 43.32
CA CYS A 44 15.91 23.03 44.69
C CYS A 44 17.19 23.77 45.14
N GLY A 45 17.78 24.61 44.27
CA GLY A 45 19.01 25.32 44.53
C GLY A 45 20.23 24.40 44.61
N VAL A 46 20.23 23.29 43.86
CA VAL A 46 21.39 22.42 43.67
C VAL A 46 22.22 22.95 42.50
N LYS A 47 23.54 23.00 42.66
CA LYS A 47 24.45 23.41 41.58
C LYS A 47 24.62 22.24 40.61
N CYS A 48 24.30 22.47 39.33
CA CYS A 48 24.53 21.50 38.25
C CYS A 48 25.77 21.93 37.46
N GLU A 49 26.82 21.10 37.45
CA GLU A 49 28.08 21.39 36.77
C GLU A 49 28.00 21.08 35.28
N LYS A 50 27.30 20.00 34.91
CA LYS A 50 27.22 19.53 33.53
C LYS A 50 25.82 19.05 33.16
N PHE A 51 25.42 19.33 31.92
CA PHE A 51 24.23 18.79 31.28
C PHE A 51 24.64 18.26 29.90
N TYR A 52 24.62 16.94 29.72
CA TYR A 52 25.10 16.31 28.49
C TYR A 52 24.04 15.41 27.87
N LEU A 53 23.87 15.56 26.56
CA LEU A 53 23.08 14.65 25.73
C LEU A 53 24.04 13.75 24.95
N GLY A 54 23.97 12.44 25.20
CA GLY A 54 24.93 11.46 24.70
C GLY A 54 26.15 11.27 25.60
N PHE A 55 26.76 10.08 25.55
CA PHE A 55 27.97 9.76 26.31
C PHE A 55 29.24 10.22 25.58
N ASP A 56 30.22 10.71 26.35
CA ASP A 56 31.54 11.09 25.88
C ASP A 56 32.57 9.96 26.06
N PHE A 57 32.56 8.99 25.14
CA PHE A 57 33.55 7.92 25.13
C PHE A 57 34.91 8.45 24.65
N PHE A 58 36.00 8.11 25.37
CA PHE A 58 37.37 8.59 25.13
C PHE A 58 37.57 10.12 25.17
N GLY A 59 36.67 10.88 25.80
CA GLY A 59 36.77 12.35 25.89
C GLY A 59 36.50 13.09 24.59
N LEU A 60 36.06 12.37 23.55
CA LEU A 60 35.67 12.94 22.26
C LEU A 60 34.21 13.44 22.35
N ARG A 61 33.98 14.70 21.97
CA ARG A 61 32.68 15.40 22.10
C ARG A 61 32.39 16.17 20.81
N LEU A 62 31.12 16.23 20.39
CA LEU A 62 30.75 16.98 19.18
C LEU A 62 30.79 18.49 19.43
N VAL A 63 30.09 18.94 20.48
CA VAL A 63 29.94 20.37 20.80
C VAL A 63 29.90 20.55 22.31
N ARG A 64 30.51 21.64 22.81
CA ARG A 64 30.33 22.10 24.19
C ARG A 64 30.25 23.61 24.24
N PHE A 65 29.43 24.12 25.16
CA PHE A 65 29.43 25.54 25.52
C PHE A 65 29.08 25.68 26.99
N ARG A 66 29.59 26.72 27.63
CA ARG A 66 29.28 27.02 29.02
C ARG A 66 28.33 28.19 29.07
N TRP A 67 27.20 28.00 29.75
CA TRP A 67 26.24 29.07 29.97
C TRP A 67 25.93 29.16 31.47
N GLY A 68 26.30 30.31 32.05
CA GLY A 68 26.31 30.50 33.49
C GLY A 68 27.32 29.58 34.18
N GLU A 69 26.85 28.81 35.16
CA GLU A 69 27.66 27.87 35.94
C GLU A 69 27.63 26.43 35.42
N THR A 70 26.84 26.14 34.37
CA THR A 70 26.64 24.80 33.82
C THR A 70 27.32 24.66 32.45
N GLU A 71 28.05 23.56 32.24
CA GLU A 71 28.58 23.15 30.94
C GLU A 71 27.53 22.31 30.20
N TYR A 72 27.13 22.74 29.01
CA TYR A 72 26.23 22.01 28.13
C TYR A 72 27.03 21.35 27.01
N GLY A 73 26.70 20.11 26.66
CA GLY A 73 27.41 19.42 25.58
C GLY A 73 26.65 18.26 24.93
N ILE A 74 27.13 17.87 23.76
CA ILE A 74 26.64 16.72 22.99
C ILE A 74 27.77 15.70 22.84
N GLY A 75 27.54 14.49 23.36
CA GLY A 75 28.45 13.34 23.26
C GLY A 75 28.36 12.62 21.92
N ILE A 76 29.35 11.79 21.61
CA ILE A 76 29.41 11.04 20.32
C ILE A 76 28.42 9.89 20.28
N LEU A 77 28.13 9.28 21.43
CA LEU A 77 27.21 8.16 21.49
C LEU A 77 25.82 8.65 21.94
N PRO A 78 24.78 8.57 21.08
CA PRO A 78 23.43 9.06 21.40
C PRO A 78 22.66 8.16 22.38
N LEU A 79 23.27 7.08 22.88
CA LEU A 79 22.65 6.07 23.75
C LEU A 79 22.71 6.45 25.24
N GLY A 80 22.42 7.70 25.59
CA GLY A 80 22.37 8.13 26.99
C GLY A 80 22.49 9.64 27.15
N GLY A 81 22.61 10.09 28.39
CA GLY A 81 22.75 11.48 28.80
C GLY A 81 23.08 11.50 30.28
N TYR A 82 23.53 12.64 30.80
CA TYR A 82 23.73 12.78 32.23
C TYR A 82 23.68 14.24 32.69
N VAL A 83 23.19 14.42 33.92
CA VAL A 83 23.27 15.67 34.67
C VAL A 83 24.22 15.50 35.84
N LYS A 84 25.39 16.16 35.80
CA LYS A 84 26.33 16.12 36.92
C LYS A 84 25.96 17.19 37.94
N MET A 85 25.47 16.77 39.10
CA MET A 85 25.12 17.65 40.23
C MET A 85 26.25 17.69 41.26
N LEU A 86 26.45 18.85 41.90
CA LEU A 86 27.44 19.01 42.96
C LEU A 86 27.09 18.08 44.14
N GLY A 87 28.05 17.25 44.55
CA GLY A 87 27.90 16.30 45.66
C GLY A 87 27.07 15.05 45.36
N GLN A 88 26.62 14.81 44.12
CA GLN A 88 25.99 13.55 43.74
C GLN A 88 27.06 12.54 43.28
N GLU A 89 27.20 11.41 43.99
CA GLU A 89 28.06 10.29 43.60
C GLU A 89 27.17 9.11 43.16
N ASP A 90 27.21 8.76 41.87
CA ASP A 90 26.30 7.75 41.29
C ASP A 90 26.74 6.29 41.57
N ASN A 91 27.86 6.07 42.26
CA ASN A 91 28.39 4.75 42.59
C ASN A 91 28.20 4.40 44.09
N PRO A 92 27.28 3.48 44.44
CA PRO A 92 26.98 3.13 45.83
C PRO A 92 28.15 2.44 46.56
N ALA A 93 29.09 1.82 45.83
CA ALA A 93 30.28 1.22 46.42
C ALA A 93 31.28 2.30 46.89
N ARG A 94 31.46 3.36 46.11
CA ARG A 94 32.31 4.50 46.49
C ARG A 94 31.73 5.32 47.62
N LEU A 95 30.40 5.52 47.63
CA LEU A 95 29.70 6.15 48.74
C LEU A 95 29.96 5.42 50.07
N ARG A 96 29.88 4.08 50.10
CA ARG A 96 30.19 3.30 51.31
C ARG A 96 31.65 3.38 51.71
N GLU A 97 32.57 3.23 50.74
CA GLU A 97 34.01 3.37 50.99
C GLU A 97 34.36 4.75 51.53
N GLU A 98 33.69 5.81 51.08
CA GLU A 98 33.90 7.19 51.53
C GLU A 98 33.22 7.51 52.86
N PHE A 99 32.04 6.96 53.13
CA PHE A 99 31.43 7.01 54.47
C PHE A 99 32.30 6.29 55.52
N GLU A 100 32.84 5.11 55.17
CA GLU A 100 33.80 4.38 56.00
C GLU A 100 35.11 5.18 56.17
N ARG A 101 35.60 5.83 55.11
CA ARG A 101 36.78 6.72 55.17
C ARG A 101 36.54 7.96 56.03
N ALA A 102 35.38 8.60 55.94
CA ALA A 102 35.00 9.77 56.74
C ALA A 102 34.83 9.41 58.21
N LYS A 103 34.29 8.21 58.49
CA LYS A 103 34.19 7.65 59.84
C LYS A 103 35.57 7.31 60.43
N ALA A 104 36.49 6.80 59.61
CA ALA A 104 37.88 6.54 59.99
C ALA A 104 38.73 7.83 60.15
N ALA A 105 38.44 8.87 59.38
CA ALA A 105 39.10 10.18 59.46
C ALA A 105 38.69 10.97 60.72
N GLY A 106 37.52 10.68 61.30
CA GLY A 106 37.08 11.27 62.57
C GLY A 106 37.91 10.85 63.79
N ASP A 107 38.67 9.75 63.71
CA ASP A 107 39.43 9.20 64.84
C ASP A 107 40.95 9.43 64.76
N HIS A 108 41.50 9.89 63.63
CA HIS A 108 42.94 10.11 63.51
C HIS A 108 43.29 11.41 62.75
N ALA A 109 43.52 12.48 63.52
CA ALA A 109 44.27 13.64 63.06
C ALA A 109 45.73 13.27 62.82
N GLY A 110 46.19 13.26 61.56
CA GLY A 110 47.62 13.25 61.25
C GLY A 110 48.03 12.67 59.88
N ARG A 111 48.34 13.59 58.95
CA ARG A 111 49.38 13.49 57.91
C ARG A 111 49.06 12.78 56.56
N SER A 112 48.58 13.61 55.62
CA SER A 112 48.91 13.78 54.19
C SER A 112 49.27 12.56 53.31
N THR A 113 48.42 12.31 52.29
CA THR A 113 48.75 12.43 50.84
C THR A 113 47.50 12.19 49.98
N THR A 114 46.64 13.21 49.83
CA THR A 114 45.61 13.38 48.75
C THR A 114 44.79 14.65 49.04
N GLY A 115 45.47 15.80 49.14
CA GLY A 115 44.86 17.04 49.64
C GLY A 115 43.79 17.65 48.72
N GLU A 116 43.93 17.54 47.40
CA GLU A 116 43.01 18.22 46.46
C GLU A 116 41.68 17.48 46.28
N SER A 117 41.67 16.14 46.33
CA SER A 117 40.44 15.34 46.16
C SER A 117 39.59 15.29 47.43
N LEU A 118 40.21 15.32 48.61
CA LEU A 118 39.47 15.32 49.88
C LEU A 118 38.95 16.71 50.22
N ALA A 119 39.73 17.77 50.00
CA ALA A 119 39.28 19.15 50.24
C ALA A 119 38.12 19.55 49.31
N SER A 120 38.19 19.17 48.03
CA SER A 120 37.10 19.43 47.07
C SER A 120 35.83 18.62 47.39
N MET A 121 35.97 17.41 47.95
CA MET A 121 34.84 16.59 48.40
C MET A 121 34.23 17.13 49.70
N GLU A 122 35.06 17.53 50.66
CA GLU A 122 34.65 18.12 51.94
C GLU A 122 33.92 19.46 51.68
N GLU A 123 34.46 20.30 50.80
CA GLU A 123 33.80 21.53 50.35
C GLU A 123 32.47 21.25 49.62
N ALA A 124 32.42 20.20 48.77
CA ALA A 124 31.18 19.78 48.10
C ALA A 124 30.15 19.10 49.03
N LEU A 125 30.57 18.53 50.16
CA LEU A 125 29.68 17.94 51.17
C LEU A 125 29.06 19.02 52.07
N TYR A 126 29.80 20.11 52.33
CA TYR A 126 29.36 21.22 53.18
C TYR A 126 28.78 22.43 52.40
N ASP A 127 28.84 22.45 51.07
CA ASP A 127 28.17 23.49 50.26
C ASP A 127 26.63 23.36 50.40
N PRO A 128 25.90 24.41 50.85
CA PRO A 128 24.44 24.41 50.91
C PRO A 128 23.74 24.15 49.55
N ARG A 129 24.46 24.28 48.44
CA ARG A 129 24.02 23.99 47.06
C ARG A 129 24.40 22.58 46.60
N SER A 130 24.95 21.74 47.48
CA SER A 130 25.19 20.32 47.26
C SER A 130 23.89 19.52 47.26
N TYR A 131 23.83 18.48 46.44
CA TYR A 131 22.73 17.51 46.40
C TYR A 131 22.54 16.82 47.75
N LEU A 132 23.64 16.43 48.42
CA LEU A 132 23.59 15.73 49.71
C LEU A 132 23.10 16.63 50.86
N ALA A 133 23.33 17.94 50.76
CA ALA A 133 22.86 18.92 51.73
C ALA A 133 21.34 19.17 51.67
N LYS A 134 20.64 18.73 50.62
CA LYS A 134 19.18 18.88 50.47
C LYS A 134 18.40 17.87 51.30
N SER A 135 17.17 18.21 51.66
CA SER A 135 16.28 17.30 52.39
C SER A 135 15.91 16.05 51.57
N VAL A 136 15.57 14.95 52.25
CA VAL A 136 15.18 13.69 51.59
C VAL A 136 14.05 13.89 50.55
N PRO A 137 12.97 14.66 50.81
CA PRO A 137 11.93 14.89 49.80
C PRO A 137 12.43 15.63 48.56
N GLN A 138 13.34 16.59 48.72
CA GLN A 138 13.94 17.31 47.59
C GLN A 138 14.80 16.38 46.73
N ARG A 139 15.61 15.52 47.36
CA ARG A 139 16.41 14.52 46.65
C ARG A 139 15.54 13.51 45.90
N MET A 140 14.47 13.03 46.54
CA MET A 140 13.49 12.13 45.89
C MET A 140 12.76 12.82 44.73
N ALA A 141 12.41 14.10 44.87
CA ALA A 141 11.83 14.88 43.78
C ALA A 141 12.80 15.01 42.60
N ILE A 142 14.08 15.28 42.85
CA ILE A 142 15.12 15.36 41.81
C ILE A 142 15.28 14.02 41.08
N ILE A 143 15.39 12.90 41.80
CA ILE A 143 15.54 11.56 41.17
C ILE A 143 14.26 11.13 40.43
N SER A 144 13.07 11.46 40.92
CA SER A 144 11.82 11.08 40.25
C SER A 144 11.46 12.00 39.07
N ALA A 145 12.06 13.19 39.00
CA ALA A 145 11.73 14.21 38.00
C ALA A 145 11.94 13.74 36.56
N GLY A 146 12.98 12.96 36.27
CA GLY A 146 13.22 12.45 34.92
C GLY A 146 12.10 11.52 34.42
N VAL A 147 11.63 10.61 35.29
CA VAL A 147 10.51 9.71 34.95
C VAL A 147 9.21 10.50 34.82
N ALA A 148 8.94 11.43 35.74
CA ALA A 148 7.74 12.27 35.70
C ALA A 148 7.70 13.13 34.44
N MET A 149 8.81 13.74 34.04
CA MET A 149 8.90 14.55 32.82
C MET A 149 8.71 13.70 31.56
N ASN A 150 9.19 12.47 31.53
CA ASN A 150 8.92 11.57 30.41
C ASN A 150 7.43 11.18 30.32
N LEU A 151 6.72 11.05 31.45
CA LEU A 151 5.28 10.81 31.43
C LEU A 151 4.52 12.03 30.88
N VAL A 152 4.88 13.23 31.33
CA VAL A 152 4.30 14.48 30.80
C VAL A 152 4.60 14.62 29.31
N PHE A 153 5.83 14.35 28.90
CA PHE A 153 6.23 14.37 27.50
C PHE A 153 5.48 13.34 26.67
N ALA A 154 5.31 12.11 27.15
CA ALA A 154 4.53 11.09 26.46
C ALA A 154 3.08 11.54 26.24
N PHE A 155 2.45 12.17 27.23
CA PHE A 155 1.10 12.72 27.08
C PHE A 155 1.05 13.86 26.04
N VAL A 156 1.97 14.83 26.12
CA VAL A 156 2.04 15.95 25.17
C VAL A 156 2.34 15.45 23.76
N ALA A 157 3.30 14.54 23.60
CA ALA A 157 3.65 13.93 22.33
C ALA A 157 2.47 13.14 21.74
N ALA A 158 1.72 12.41 22.57
CA ALA A 158 0.50 11.74 22.14
C ALA A 158 -0.54 12.73 21.63
N VAL A 159 -0.82 13.81 22.37
CA VAL A 159 -1.75 14.87 21.95
C VAL A 159 -1.30 15.48 20.62
N LEU A 160 -0.03 15.83 20.48
CA LEU A 160 0.51 16.37 19.22
C LEU A 160 0.39 15.36 18.07
N ALA A 161 0.67 14.08 18.31
CA ALA A 161 0.51 13.02 17.31
C ALA A 161 -0.95 12.89 16.86
N TYR A 162 -1.92 12.97 17.78
CA TYR A 162 -3.35 12.97 17.45
C TYR A 162 -3.76 14.23 16.65
N PHE A 163 -3.19 15.40 16.95
CA PHE A 163 -3.45 16.63 16.18
C PHE A 163 -2.88 16.58 14.76
N ILE A 164 -1.71 15.97 14.57
CA ILE A 164 -1.10 15.79 13.24
C ILE A 164 -1.94 14.79 12.42
N GLY A 165 -2.53 13.79 13.08
CA GLY A 165 -3.28 12.73 12.43
C GLY A 165 -2.38 11.79 11.63
N VAL A 166 -2.93 10.65 11.19
CA VAL A 166 -2.22 9.73 10.29
C VAL A 166 -3.01 9.66 9.00
N GLN A 167 -2.34 9.87 7.87
CA GLN A 167 -2.95 9.64 6.56
C GLN A 167 -3.09 8.13 6.35
N GLU A 168 -4.33 7.66 6.35
CA GLU A 168 -4.64 6.26 6.06
C GLU A 168 -5.28 6.14 4.68
N ILE A 169 -4.87 5.11 3.94
CA ILE A 169 -5.47 4.80 2.66
C ILE A 169 -6.82 4.14 2.94
N PRO A 170 -7.95 4.77 2.55
CA PRO A 170 -9.27 4.22 2.83
C PRO A 170 -9.41 2.85 2.16
N CYS A 171 -10.28 2.00 2.72
CA CYS A 171 -10.59 0.70 2.15
C CYS A 171 -11.48 0.79 0.88
N GLY A 172 -11.01 1.54 -0.11
CA GLY A 172 -11.60 1.61 -1.44
C GLY A 172 -11.05 0.55 -2.39
N VAL A 173 -11.73 0.40 -3.53
CA VAL A 173 -11.30 -0.46 -4.63
C VAL A 173 -10.72 0.41 -5.73
N GLY A 174 -9.43 0.24 -6.03
CA GLY A 174 -8.75 0.89 -7.15
C GLY A 174 -8.97 0.13 -8.45
N GLN A 175 -8.04 -0.75 -8.79
CA GLN A 175 -8.13 -1.66 -9.93
C GLN A 175 -8.58 -3.06 -9.49
N ILE A 176 -9.11 -3.81 -10.44
CA ILE A 176 -9.57 -5.18 -10.23
C ILE A 176 -8.93 -6.11 -11.27
N ALA A 177 -8.42 -7.25 -10.83
CA ALA A 177 -7.91 -8.31 -11.68
C ALA A 177 -9.07 -9.03 -12.39
N PRO A 178 -9.09 -9.08 -13.74
CA PRO A 178 -10.08 -9.89 -14.45
C PRO A 178 -10.08 -11.35 -13.97
N GLY A 179 -11.25 -11.83 -13.59
CA GLY A 179 -11.47 -13.24 -13.27
C GLY A 179 -11.17 -13.66 -11.84
N GLU A 180 -10.57 -12.81 -11.00
CA GLU A 180 -10.38 -13.07 -9.55
C GLU A 180 -11.67 -12.82 -8.73
N GLY A 181 -11.62 -13.07 -7.42
CA GLY A 181 -12.76 -13.19 -6.52
C GLY A 181 -13.61 -11.93 -6.45
N ALA A 182 -12.99 -10.75 -6.37
CA ALA A 182 -13.72 -9.48 -6.41
C ALA A 182 -14.41 -9.27 -7.75
N TRP A 183 -13.73 -9.58 -8.87
CA TRP A 183 -14.29 -9.46 -10.21
C TRP A 183 -15.49 -10.40 -10.40
N ARG A 184 -15.37 -11.67 -9.98
CA ARG A 184 -16.45 -12.67 -10.05
C ARG A 184 -17.66 -12.26 -9.23
N ALA A 185 -17.43 -11.67 -8.05
CA ALA A 185 -18.49 -11.18 -7.16
C ALA A 185 -19.16 -9.88 -7.66
N GLY A 186 -18.62 -9.25 -8.71
CA GLY A 186 -19.18 -8.04 -9.29
C GLY A 186 -18.81 -6.76 -8.53
N ILE A 187 -17.71 -6.77 -7.77
CA ILE A 187 -17.07 -5.56 -7.23
C ILE A 187 -16.57 -4.71 -8.41
N ARG A 188 -16.61 -3.38 -8.25
CA ARG A 188 -16.25 -2.39 -9.27
C ARG A 188 -15.22 -1.40 -8.72
N PRO A 189 -14.35 -0.84 -9.57
CA PRO A 189 -13.55 0.32 -9.22
C PRO A 189 -14.42 1.42 -8.60
N GLY A 190 -13.97 1.96 -7.48
CA GLY A 190 -14.67 3.02 -6.74
C GLY A 190 -15.62 2.51 -5.65
N ASP A 191 -15.89 1.20 -5.59
CA ASP A 191 -16.58 0.62 -4.43
C ASP A 191 -15.76 0.86 -3.16
N LYS A 192 -16.43 1.21 -2.06
CA LYS A 192 -15.82 1.27 -0.73
C LYS A 192 -16.23 0.05 0.06
N ILE A 193 -15.26 -0.62 0.68
CA ILE A 193 -15.51 -1.79 1.51
C ILE A 193 -15.73 -1.30 2.93
N LEU A 194 -16.92 -1.53 3.45
CA LEU A 194 -17.34 -1.09 4.78
C LEU A 194 -17.06 -2.18 5.82
N GLU A 195 -17.37 -3.43 5.48
CA GLU A 195 -17.26 -4.56 6.41
C GLU A 195 -16.81 -5.83 5.70
N ILE A 196 -16.04 -6.67 6.40
CA ILE A 196 -15.60 -8.00 5.96
C ILE A 196 -15.88 -8.98 7.09
N ASN A 197 -16.64 -10.05 6.82
CA ASN A 197 -17.06 -11.05 7.82
C ASN A 197 -17.66 -10.42 9.09
N GLY A 198 -18.44 -9.34 8.93
CA GLY A 198 -19.08 -8.60 10.03
C GLY A 198 -18.13 -7.69 10.83
N GLN A 199 -16.86 -7.59 10.45
CA GLN A 199 -15.92 -6.63 11.04
C GLN A 199 -15.81 -5.38 10.17
N LYS A 200 -15.88 -4.20 10.80
CA LYS A 200 -15.71 -2.92 10.11
C LYS A 200 -14.29 -2.74 9.62
N THR A 201 -14.15 -2.31 8.37
CA THR A 201 -12.89 -2.16 7.67
C THR A 201 -12.76 -0.70 7.24
N TYR A 202 -11.76 -0.01 7.75
CA TYR A 202 -11.55 1.41 7.42
C TYR A 202 -10.37 1.58 6.46
N ARG A 203 -9.39 0.68 6.53
CA ARG A 203 -8.12 0.81 5.83
C ARG A 203 -7.92 -0.34 4.86
N PHE A 204 -7.24 -0.07 3.75
CA PHE A 204 -6.93 -1.11 2.78
C PHE A 204 -6.07 -2.26 3.37
N GLN A 205 -5.24 -1.97 4.39
CA GLN A 205 -4.47 -2.99 5.10
C GLN A 205 -5.37 -3.96 5.89
N ASP A 206 -6.47 -3.47 6.47
CA ASP A 206 -7.43 -4.30 7.21
C ASP A 206 -8.11 -5.31 6.26
N LEU A 207 -8.38 -4.90 5.01
CA LEU A 207 -8.82 -5.79 3.94
C LEU A 207 -7.77 -6.86 3.63
N GLN A 208 -6.52 -6.46 3.36
CA GLN A 208 -5.44 -7.40 3.05
C GLN A 208 -5.26 -8.43 4.17
N GLN A 209 -5.28 -8.00 5.42
CA GLN A 209 -5.20 -8.87 6.59
C GLN A 209 -6.39 -9.84 6.65
N SER A 210 -7.61 -9.33 6.50
CA SER A 210 -8.84 -10.15 6.56
C SER A 210 -8.87 -11.23 5.49
N ILE A 211 -8.48 -10.89 4.24
CA ILE A 211 -8.40 -11.85 3.13
C ILE A 211 -7.27 -12.85 3.36
N SER A 212 -6.12 -12.41 3.87
CA SER A 212 -4.97 -13.30 4.15
C SER A 212 -5.30 -14.38 5.18
N LEU A 213 -6.17 -14.06 6.14
CA LEU A 213 -6.63 -14.98 7.18
C LEU A 213 -7.80 -15.89 6.73
N ALA A 214 -8.35 -15.67 5.54
CA ALA A 214 -9.47 -16.46 5.04
C ALA A 214 -9.07 -17.93 4.81
N ARG A 215 -9.90 -18.86 5.28
CA ARG A 215 -9.67 -20.30 5.08
C ARG A 215 -9.88 -20.67 3.62
N ARG A 216 -9.19 -21.73 3.16
CA ARG A 216 -9.24 -22.18 1.77
C ARG A 216 -10.67 -22.55 1.37
N GLY A 217 -11.14 -21.99 0.26
CA GLY A 217 -12.47 -22.27 -0.31
C GLY A 217 -13.63 -21.75 0.53
N GLN A 218 -13.37 -21.08 1.66
CA GLN A 218 -14.45 -20.45 2.42
C GLN A 218 -14.79 -19.10 1.80
N PRO A 219 -16.09 -18.85 1.55
CA PRO A 219 -16.53 -17.54 1.14
C PRO A 219 -16.32 -16.51 2.24
N VAL A 220 -16.08 -15.28 1.81
CA VAL A 220 -15.97 -14.08 2.63
C VAL A 220 -17.17 -13.21 2.31
N THR A 221 -17.91 -12.82 3.34
CA THR A 221 -19.00 -11.86 3.19
C THR A 221 -18.45 -10.45 3.27
N MET A 222 -18.83 -9.59 2.34
CA MET A 222 -18.38 -8.20 2.28
C MET A 222 -19.56 -7.26 2.11
N ARG A 223 -19.59 -6.21 2.93
CA ARG A 223 -20.53 -5.11 2.78
C ARG A 223 -19.82 -3.96 2.11
N ILE A 224 -20.33 -3.52 0.96
CA ILE A 224 -19.73 -2.45 0.16
C ILE A 224 -20.70 -1.29 -0.02
N GLU A 225 -20.16 -0.09 -0.18
CA GLU A 225 -20.85 1.10 -0.67
C GLU A 225 -20.41 1.35 -2.11
N ARG A 226 -21.36 1.25 -3.04
CA ARG A 226 -21.16 1.57 -4.44
C ARG A 226 -21.61 2.99 -4.74
N PRO A 227 -20.75 3.86 -5.29
CA PRO A 227 -21.20 5.14 -5.82
C PRO A 227 -22.09 4.91 -7.05
N THR A 228 -23.30 5.49 -7.06
CA THR A 228 -24.19 5.50 -8.22
C THR A 228 -24.67 6.93 -8.50
N PRO A 229 -25.13 7.24 -9.71
CA PRO A 229 -25.69 8.57 -10.02
C PRO A 229 -26.87 8.98 -9.12
N GLU A 230 -27.61 8.00 -8.59
CA GLU A 230 -28.77 8.19 -7.71
C GLU A 230 -28.38 8.33 -6.22
N GLY A 231 -27.08 8.16 -5.91
CA GLY A 231 -26.52 8.15 -4.55
C GLY A 231 -25.77 6.86 -4.20
N PRO A 232 -25.07 6.82 -3.06
CA PRO A 232 -24.37 5.62 -2.61
C PRO A 232 -25.36 4.48 -2.31
N LYS A 233 -25.13 3.31 -2.92
CA LYS A 233 -25.92 2.09 -2.69
C LYS A 233 -25.10 1.07 -1.91
N VAL A 234 -25.65 0.57 -0.81
CA VAL A 234 -25.02 -0.47 0.00
C VAL A 234 -25.41 -1.84 -0.54
N LEU A 235 -24.41 -2.71 -0.74
CA LEU A 235 -24.59 -4.07 -1.24
C LEU A 235 -23.85 -5.06 -0.33
N ASP A 236 -24.49 -6.19 -0.06
CA ASP A 236 -23.86 -7.34 0.58
C ASP A 236 -23.47 -8.35 -0.50
N LEU A 237 -22.21 -8.71 -0.53
CA LEU A 237 -21.61 -9.61 -1.52
C LEU A 237 -20.93 -10.78 -0.80
N GLU A 238 -20.91 -11.92 -1.48
CA GLU A 238 -20.17 -13.09 -1.04
C GLU A 238 -19.15 -13.45 -2.10
N LEU A 239 -17.89 -13.66 -1.70
CA LEU A 239 -16.81 -13.95 -2.63
C LEU A 239 -15.81 -14.92 -2.05
N VAL A 240 -15.20 -15.72 -2.92
CA VAL A 240 -14.16 -16.68 -2.54
C VAL A 240 -12.80 -16.12 -2.97
N PRO A 241 -11.86 -15.90 -2.03
CA PRO A 241 -10.49 -15.49 -2.36
C PRO A 241 -9.75 -16.51 -3.21
N ASP A 242 -9.01 -16.02 -4.21
CA ASP A 242 -8.10 -16.79 -5.03
C ASP A 242 -6.79 -17.08 -4.31
N ARG A 243 -6.15 -18.18 -4.69
CA ARG A 243 -4.84 -18.59 -4.17
C ARG A 243 -3.82 -18.79 -5.28
N ILE A 244 -3.92 -17.95 -6.30
CA ILE A 244 -2.96 -17.92 -7.42
C ILE A 244 -1.57 -17.49 -6.91
N ARG A 245 -1.54 -16.68 -5.85
CA ARG A 245 -0.33 -16.18 -5.19
C ARG A 245 -0.10 -16.86 -3.84
N VAL A 246 1.08 -16.63 -3.25
CA VAL A 246 1.49 -17.17 -1.93
C VAL A 246 0.47 -16.85 -0.84
N VAL A 247 -0.07 -15.63 -0.89
CA VAL A 247 -1.11 -15.14 0.02
C VAL A 247 -2.44 -15.12 -0.74
N PRO A 248 -3.57 -15.52 -0.12
CA PRO A 248 -4.88 -15.38 -0.73
C PRO A 248 -5.15 -13.94 -1.16
N THR A 249 -5.71 -13.75 -2.36
CA THR A 249 -6.07 -12.44 -2.91
C THR A 249 -7.50 -12.45 -3.42
N ILE A 250 -8.08 -11.27 -3.58
CA ILE A 250 -9.36 -11.10 -4.28
C ILE A 250 -9.17 -10.29 -5.57
N GLY A 251 -7.92 -10.02 -5.95
CA GLY A 251 -7.57 -9.28 -7.14
C GLY A 251 -7.95 -7.82 -7.10
N VAL A 252 -7.76 -7.12 -5.97
CA VAL A 252 -8.00 -5.66 -5.88
C VAL A 252 -6.75 -4.92 -5.47
N THR A 253 -6.59 -3.69 -5.96
CA THR A 253 -5.58 -2.74 -5.49
C THR A 253 -6.23 -1.63 -4.68
N ASN A 254 -5.41 -0.92 -3.92
CA ASN A 254 -5.84 0.26 -3.19
C ASN A 254 -6.29 1.36 -4.17
N PRO A 255 -7.17 2.29 -3.75
CA PRO A 255 -7.54 3.41 -4.59
C PRO A 255 -6.29 4.21 -4.90
N GLN A 256 -5.85 4.17 -6.16
CA GLN A 256 -4.67 4.90 -6.60
C GLN A 256 -5.01 6.39 -6.72
N LEU A 257 -4.10 7.21 -6.23
CA LEU A 257 -4.14 8.65 -6.49
C LEU A 257 -3.87 8.88 -7.99
N PRO A 258 -4.50 9.89 -8.60
CA PRO A 258 -4.34 10.18 -10.01
C PRO A 258 -3.03 10.96 -10.26
N ILE A 259 -1.90 10.42 -9.82
CA ILE A 259 -0.58 11.05 -9.93
C ILE A 259 0.23 10.36 -11.03
N LEU A 260 0.85 11.14 -11.92
CA LEU A 260 1.70 10.61 -12.98
C LEU A 260 2.97 9.97 -12.41
N ALA A 261 3.30 8.77 -12.89
CA ALA A 261 4.51 8.05 -12.52
C ALA A 261 5.76 8.63 -13.21
N ASP A 262 6.94 8.08 -12.89
CA ASP A 262 8.19 8.34 -13.62
C ASP A 262 8.68 7.04 -14.28
N PRO A 263 8.76 6.95 -15.62
CA PRO A 263 8.36 7.96 -16.60
C PRO A 263 6.83 8.13 -16.67
N PRO A 264 6.32 9.31 -17.11
CA PRO A 264 4.90 9.65 -17.04
C PRO A 264 4.07 8.99 -18.14
N CYS A 265 4.71 8.50 -19.21
CA CYS A 265 4.09 7.65 -20.20
C CYS A 265 5.10 6.66 -20.81
N TYR A 266 4.59 5.62 -21.45
CA TYR A 266 5.42 4.71 -22.23
C TYR A 266 5.82 5.33 -23.58
N PRO A 267 7.04 5.08 -24.08
CA PRO A 267 7.44 5.49 -25.41
C PRO A 267 6.48 4.97 -26.50
N GLY A 268 6.06 5.84 -27.42
CA GLY A 268 5.17 5.46 -28.53
C GLY A 268 3.68 5.38 -28.16
N SER A 269 3.31 5.82 -26.95
CA SER A 269 1.92 5.97 -26.53
C SER A 269 1.26 7.21 -27.16
N ALA A 270 -0.08 7.28 -27.08
CA ALA A 270 -0.93 8.37 -27.56
C ALA A 270 -0.51 9.77 -27.11
N VAL A 271 0.20 9.82 -25.99
CA VAL A 271 0.62 11.03 -25.27
C VAL A 271 2.04 11.46 -25.61
N THR A 272 2.75 10.75 -26.50
CA THR A 272 4.15 11.07 -26.83
C THR A 272 4.30 12.49 -27.37
N ASP A 273 3.33 12.98 -28.16
CA ASP A 273 3.34 14.35 -28.68
C ASP A 273 3.11 15.42 -27.59
N ALA A 274 2.51 15.01 -26.48
CA ALA A 274 2.27 15.82 -25.30
C ALA A 274 3.27 15.57 -24.15
N LEU A 275 4.31 14.75 -24.38
CA LEU A 275 5.27 14.34 -23.34
C LEU A 275 5.92 15.54 -22.64
N ALA A 276 6.15 16.64 -23.37
CA ALA A 276 6.72 17.88 -22.82
C ALA A 276 5.85 18.50 -21.71
N LYS A 277 4.55 18.22 -21.71
CA LYS A 277 3.56 18.71 -20.74
C LYS A 277 3.28 17.73 -19.60
N LEU A 278 3.74 16.49 -19.75
CA LEU A 278 3.52 15.41 -18.78
C LEU A 278 4.70 15.36 -17.82
N GLN A 279 4.58 16.08 -16.71
CA GLN A 279 5.61 16.07 -15.68
C GLN A 279 5.34 14.93 -14.68
N PRO A 280 6.35 14.09 -14.36
CA PRO A 280 6.22 13.11 -13.28
C PRO A 280 5.79 13.79 -11.97
N GLY A 281 4.91 13.13 -11.22
CA GLY A 281 4.35 13.68 -9.98
C GLY A 281 3.18 14.65 -10.19
N ALA A 282 2.88 15.10 -11.40
CA ALA A 282 1.70 15.91 -11.66
C ALA A 282 0.41 15.12 -11.36
N LYS A 283 -0.58 15.80 -10.78
CA LYS A 283 -1.86 15.22 -10.39
C LYS A 283 -2.92 15.50 -11.45
N LEU A 284 -3.52 14.47 -12.03
CA LEU A 284 -4.70 14.58 -12.86
C LEU A 284 -5.91 14.97 -11.98
N THR A 285 -6.48 16.14 -12.27
CA THR A 285 -7.54 16.77 -11.46
C THR A 285 -8.86 16.88 -12.19
N ALA A 286 -8.87 16.88 -13.52
CA ALA A 286 -10.10 16.84 -14.31
C ALA A 286 -9.91 16.15 -15.66
N ILE A 287 -11.01 15.63 -16.19
CA ILE A 287 -11.15 15.09 -17.54
C ILE A 287 -12.33 15.82 -18.18
N ASP A 288 -12.12 16.53 -19.28
CA ASP A 288 -13.14 17.32 -20.00
C ASP A 288 -13.99 18.20 -19.04
N ASP A 289 -13.30 19.01 -18.22
CA ASP A 289 -13.85 19.85 -17.15
C ASP A 289 -14.56 19.12 -15.99
N GLN A 290 -14.66 17.79 -16.03
CA GLN A 290 -15.20 17.02 -14.92
C GLN A 290 -14.11 16.66 -13.92
N PRO A 291 -14.22 17.08 -12.65
CA PRO A 291 -13.20 16.81 -11.65
C PRO A 291 -13.05 15.30 -11.40
N VAL A 292 -11.81 14.88 -11.21
CA VAL A 292 -11.46 13.51 -10.81
C VAL A 292 -10.58 13.53 -9.57
N THR A 293 -10.89 12.66 -8.63
CA THR A 293 -10.22 12.57 -7.33
C THR A 293 -9.50 11.24 -7.13
N ASN A 294 -9.86 10.23 -7.92
CA ASN A 294 -9.36 8.86 -7.80
C ASN A 294 -9.35 8.15 -9.16
N PHE A 295 -8.61 7.04 -9.24
CA PHE A 295 -8.50 6.24 -10.46
C PHE A 295 -9.83 5.67 -10.97
N ALA A 296 -10.79 5.38 -10.08
CA ALA A 296 -12.07 4.80 -10.50
C ALA A 296 -12.90 5.78 -11.34
N GLU A 297 -12.93 7.05 -10.96
CA GLU A 297 -13.56 8.12 -11.74
C GLU A 297 -12.90 8.27 -13.12
N ILE A 298 -11.58 8.19 -13.18
CA ILE A 298 -10.83 8.20 -14.45
C ILE A 298 -11.27 7.04 -15.35
N ALA A 299 -11.26 5.81 -14.82
CA ALA A 299 -11.63 4.62 -15.57
C ALA A 299 -13.08 4.69 -16.11
N GLN A 300 -14.02 5.20 -15.31
CA GLN A 300 -15.42 5.37 -15.73
C GLN A 300 -15.57 6.43 -16.82
N GLN A 301 -14.87 7.56 -16.71
CA GLN A 301 -14.94 8.61 -17.73
C GLN A 301 -14.31 8.16 -19.06
N TRP A 302 -13.17 7.48 -19.02
CA TRP A 302 -12.52 6.94 -20.22
C TRP A 302 -13.34 5.84 -20.90
N ALA A 303 -14.01 4.97 -20.15
CA ALA A 303 -14.85 3.92 -20.74
C ALA A 303 -16.00 4.49 -21.60
N ARG A 304 -16.50 5.68 -21.27
CA ARG A 304 -17.58 6.36 -22.00
C ARG A 304 -17.12 7.10 -23.25
N ARG A 305 -15.88 7.60 -23.28
CA ARG A 305 -15.31 8.39 -24.39
C ARG A 305 -14.38 7.59 -25.28
N TRP A 306 -14.68 6.30 -25.45
CA TRP A 306 -13.81 5.39 -26.20
C TRP A 306 -13.66 5.83 -27.65
N GLY A 307 -12.42 6.11 -28.08
CA GLY A 307 -12.11 6.50 -29.45
C GLY A 307 -12.37 7.97 -29.79
N GLU A 308 -12.64 8.81 -28.78
CA GLU A 308 -12.76 10.27 -28.91
C GLU A 308 -11.54 10.96 -28.27
N PRO A 309 -11.13 12.16 -28.73
CA PRO A 309 -10.15 12.96 -28.02
C PRO A 309 -10.67 13.33 -26.63
N VAL A 310 -9.78 13.30 -25.64
CA VAL A 310 -10.10 13.59 -24.24
C VAL A 310 -9.16 14.67 -23.74
N GLU A 311 -9.68 15.76 -23.18
CA GLU A 311 -8.85 16.76 -22.52
C GLU A 311 -8.63 16.40 -21.05
N ILE A 312 -7.39 16.45 -20.60
CA ILE A 312 -7.02 16.23 -19.20
C ILE A 312 -6.42 17.50 -18.59
N THR A 313 -6.75 17.76 -17.33
CA THR A 313 -6.18 18.87 -16.55
C THR A 313 -5.24 18.32 -15.47
N LEU A 314 -3.98 18.71 -15.54
CA LEU A 314 -2.91 18.30 -14.63
C LEU A 314 -2.54 19.46 -13.72
N GLN A 315 -2.50 19.21 -12.41
CA GLN A 315 -1.89 20.10 -11.44
C GLN A 315 -0.42 19.69 -11.26
N LEU A 316 0.51 20.58 -11.56
CA LEU A 316 1.94 20.30 -11.43
C LEU A 316 2.35 20.16 -9.95
N PRO A 317 3.43 19.40 -9.64
CA PRO A 317 4.01 19.36 -8.31
C PRO A 317 4.40 20.75 -7.81
N ASP A 318 4.31 20.97 -6.50
CA ASP A 318 4.68 22.24 -5.86
C ASP A 318 6.21 22.36 -5.73
N ASP A 319 6.90 22.45 -6.87
CA ASP A 319 8.36 22.54 -6.98
C ASP A 319 8.78 24.01 -7.21
N GLY A 320 8.43 24.91 -6.29
CA GLY A 320 8.79 26.34 -6.37
C GLY A 320 7.82 27.20 -7.20
N ASP A 321 8.32 27.94 -8.20
CA ASP A 321 7.61 29.01 -8.94
C ASP A 321 6.35 28.53 -9.72
N THR A 322 6.12 27.21 -9.80
CA THR A 322 5.00 26.56 -10.50
C THR A 322 3.96 25.95 -9.57
N ALA A 323 4.01 26.25 -8.26
CA ALA A 323 3.07 25.71 -7.28
C ALA A 323 1.61 26.01 -7.66
N GLY A 324 0.82 24.94 -7.81
CA GLY A 324 -0.58 25.02 -8.24
C GLY A 324 -0.82 25.39 -9.71
N HIS A 325 0.20 25.44 -10.57
CA HIS A 325 0.01 25.64 -12.01
C HIS A 325 -0.75 24.45 -12.61
N GLN A 326 -1.71 24.76 -13.48
CA GLN A 326 -2.49 23.76 -14.19
C GLN A 326 -2.08 23.71 -15.66
N GLU A 327 -1.81 22.51 -16.16
CA GLU A 327 -1.60 22.24 -17.57
C GLU A 327 -2.75 21.44 -18.16
N GLN A 328 -3.27 21.90 -19.29
CA GLN A 328 -4.24 21.15 -20.08
C GLN A 328 -3.55 20.41 -21.22
N VAL A 329 -3.92 19.15 -21.37
CA VAL A 329 -3.36 18.25 -22.38
C VAL A 329 -4.50 17.51 -23.08
N VAL A 330 -4.53 17.60 -24.40
CA VAL A 330 -5.48 16.83 -25.22
C VAL A 330 -4.86 15.48 -25.57
N LEU A 331 -5.53 14.40 -25.16
CA LEU A 331 -5.19 13.03 -25.48
C LEU A 331 -5.96 12.60 -26.72
N ASN A 332 -5.27 12.36 -27.82
CA ASN A 332 -5.90 11.84 -29.03
C ASN A 332 -6.05 10.32 -28.98
N PRO A 333 -7.15 9.75 -29.52
CA PRO A 333 -7.34 8.31 -29.57
C PRO A 333 -6.26 7.67 -30.45
N THR A 334 -5.57 6.67 -29.91
CA THR A 334 -4.57 5.91 -30.67
C THR A 334 -5.17 4.58 -31.11
N PRO A 335 -5.10 4.25 -32.42
CA PRO A 335 -5.59 2.96 -32.89
C PRO A 335 -4.75 1.83 -32.29
N VAL A 336 -5.42 0.78 -31.82
CA VAL A 336 -4.76 -0.45 -31.40
C VAL A 336 -4.08 -1.05 -32.63
N ARG A 337 -2.75 -1.19 -32.56
CA ARG A 337 -1.97 -1.87 -33.58
C ARG A 337 -1.77 -3.31 -33.16
N ASP A 338 -1.96 -4.21 -34.10
CA ASP A 338 -1.61 -5.61 -33.92
C ASP A 338 -0.88 -6.14 -35.17
N PHE A 339 -0.38 -7.36 -35.07
CA PHE A 339 0.34 -8.01 -36.16
C PHE A 339 -0.58 -8.63 -37.20
N GLY A 340 -1.91 -8.58 -37.03
CA GLY A 340 -2.89 -9.33 -37.83
C GLY A 340 -2.94 -10.82 -37.51
N LEU A 341 -2.58 -11.20 -36.28
CA LEU A 341 -2.72 -12.57 -35.76
C LEU A 341 -4.12 -12.77 -35.19
N ILE A 342 -4.83 -13.78 -35.67
CA ILE A 342 -6.08 -14.25 -35.09
C ILE A 342 -5.74 -15.49 -34.28
N LEU A 343 -5.72 -15.33 -32.96
CA LEU A 343 -5.39 -16.40 -32.02
C LEU A 343 -6.61 -17.25 -31.69
N GLU A 344 -6.37 -18.52 -31.35
CA GLU A 344 -7.43 -19.43 -30.88
C GLU A 344 -7.98 -18.97 -29.51
N VAL A 345 -9.30 -19.04 -29.38
CA VAL A 345 -9.99 -18.87 -28.10
C VAL A 345 -9.98 -20.19 -27.33
N GLY A 346 -9.75 -20.11 -26.03
CA GLY A 346 -9.72 -21.24 -25.13
C GLY A 346 -10.96 -21.30 -24.22
N ARG A 347 -10.73 -21.58 -22.94
CA ARG A 347 -11.81 -21.70 -21.97
C ARG A 347 -12.32 -20.35 -21.49
N ILE A 348 -13.58 -20.34 -21.07
CA ILE A 348 -14.15 -19.27 -20.25
C ILE A 348 -13.57 -19.44 -18.85
N LEU A 349 -12.67 -18.58 -18.43
CA LEU A 349 -11.97 -18.68 -17.14
C LEU A 349 -12.84 -18.21 -15.98
N ALA A 350 -13.66 -17.18 -16.23
CA ALA A 350 -14.55 -16.64 -15.22
C ALA A 350 -15.77 -15.96 -15.86
N VAL A 351 -16.86 -15.93 -15.10
CA VAL A 351 -18.09 -15.20 -15.43
C VAL A 351 -18.43 -14.30 -14.25
N ARG A 352 -18.67 -13.02 -14.50
CA ARG A 352 -18.97 -12.02 -13.47
C ARG A 352 -20.44 -12.08 -13.06
N SER A 353 -20.72 -12.07 -11.76
CA SER A 353 -22.07 -12.02 -11.23
C SER A 353 -22.84 -10.79 -11.75
N GLY A 354 -24.09 -10.99 -12.17
CA GLY A 354 -24.94 -9.93 -12.74
C GLY A 354 -24.49 -9.40 -14.11
N SER A 355 -23.62 -10.13 -14.83
CA SER A 355 -23.26 -9.82 -16.21
C SER A 355 -24.29 -10.41 -17.21
N PRO A 356 -24.32 -9.91 -18.46
CA PRO A 356 -25.13 -10.53 -19.51
C PRO A 356 -24.86 -12.02 -19.70
N ALA A 357 -23.60 -12.44 -19.67
CA ALA A 357 -23.24 -13.85 -19.80
C ALA A 357 -23.74 -14.69 -18.60
N ALA A 358 -23.68 -14.15 -17.37
CA ALA A 358 -24.24 -14.82 -16.20
C ALA A 358 -25.76 -15.02 -16.33
N THR A 359 -26.48 -13.98 -16.79
CA THR A 359 -27.93 -14.05 -17.02
C THR A 359 -28.28 -15.06 -18.11
N ALA A 360 -27.45 -15.19 -19.15
CA ALA A 360 -27.62 -16.15 -20.23
C ALA A 360 -27.20 -17.59 -19.85
N GLY A 361 -26.71 -17.82 -18.61
CA GLY A 361 -26.35 -19.15 -18.12
C GLY A 361 -24.97 -19.65 -18.59
N VAL A 362 -24.08 -18.75 -19.00
CA VAL A 362 -22.69 -19.08 -19.34
C VAL A 362 -21.95 -19.51 -18.08
N VAL A 363 -21.19 -20.60 -18.16
CA VAL A 363 -20.48 -21.20 -17.03
C VAL A 363 -18.97 -21.22 -17.28
N ALA A 364 -18.19 -20.83 -16.27
CA ALA A 364 -16.74 -20.93 -16.30
C ALA A 364 -16.26 -22.39 -16.44
N GLY A 365 -15.10 -22.59 -17.04
CA GLY A 365 -14.50 -23.89 -17.34
C GLY A 365 -14.98 -24.54 -18.63
N ASN A 366 -16.06 -24.05 -19.25
CA ASN A 366 -16.46 -24.51 -20.59
C ASN A 366 -15.53 -23.93 -21.66
N GLU A 367 -15.39 -24.64 -22.77
CA GLU A 367 -14.58 -24.21 -23.92
C GLU A 367 -15.41 -23.28 -24.79
N LEU A 368 -14.87 -22.11 -25.11
CA LEU A 368 -15.50 -21.18 -26.04
C LEU A 368 -14.97 -21.50 -27.44
N ALA A 369 -15.80 -22.11 -28.27
CA ALA A 369 -15.40 -22.52 -29.62
C ALA A 369 -15.45 -21.35 -30.61
N GLU A 370 -16.48 -20.51 -30.51
CA GLU A 370 -16.70 -19.40 -31.44
C GLU A 370 -17.52 -18.28 -30.79
N ILE A 371 -17.25 -17.05 -31.24
CA ILE A 371 -18.03 -15.86 -30.92
C ILE A 371 -18.58 -15.31 -32.24
N VAL A 372 -19.90 -15.35 -32.39
CA VAL A 372 -20.59 -14.84 -33.58
C VAL A 372 -21.20 -13.49 -33.24
N CYS A 373 -20.78 -12.47 -33.98
CA CYS A 373 -21.26 -11.10 -33.84
C CYS A 373 -22.05 -10.69 -35.11
N PRO A 374 -22.97 -9.71 -35.02
CA PRO A 374 -23.66 -9.16 -36.19
C PRO A 374 -22.72 -8.74 -37.32
N GLU A 375 -23.11 -9.01 -38.58
CA GLU A 375 -22.27 -8.75 -39.76
C GLU A 375 -21.88 -7.27 -39.91
N GLU A 376 -22.76 -6.35 -39.49
CA GLU A 376 -22.54 -4.90 -39.57
C GLU A 376 -21.30 -4.43 -38.79
N LEU A 377 -20.79 -5.25 -37.86
CA LEU A 377 -19.66 -4.91 -36.99
C LEU A 377 -18.29 -5.08 -37.66
N GLY A 378 -18.24 -5.75 -38.83
CA GLY A 378 -16.97 -6.08 -39.48
C GLY A 378 -16.08 -6.98 -38.59
N TRP A 379 -16.71 -7.80 -37.74
CA TRP A 379 -16.03 -8.72 -36.84
C TRP A 379 -15.25 -9.78 -37.64
N ASN A 380 -13.93 -9.81 -37.49
CA ASN A 380 -13.05 -10.72 -38.23
C ASN A 380 -12.63 -11.97 -37.42
N GLY A 381 -13.19 -12.18 -36.23
CA GLY A 381 -12.86 -13.32 -35.38
C GLY A 381 -11.67 -13.11 -34.43
N ASN A 382 -11.00 -11.96 -34.44
CA ASN A 382 -9.85 -11.71 -33.55
C ASN A 382 -10.30 -11.39 -32.10
N PRO A 383 -10.18 -12.32 -31.13
CA PRO A 383 -10.67 -12.12 -29.77
C PRO A 383 -10.12 -10.85 -29.12
N MET A 384 -8.85 -10.51 -29.40
CA MET A 384 -8.18 -9.33 -28.83
C MET A 384 -8.82 -8.00 -29.27
N ARG A 385 -9.50 -7.97 -30.43
CA ARG A 385 -10.22 -6.79 -30.91
C ARG A 385 -11.65 -6.70 -30.35
N LEU A 386 -12.20 -7.80 -29.85
CA LEU A 386 -13.62 -7.90 -29.51
C LEU A 386 -14.09 -6.87 -28.48
N PRO A 387 -13.39 -6.62 -27.36
CA PRO A 387 -13.83 -5.62 -26.39
C PRO A 387 -13.99 -4.23 -27.02
N PHE A 388 -13.11 -3.87 -27.96
CA PHE A 388 -13.13 -2.58 -28.64
C PHE A 388 -14.22 -2.49 -29.71
N VAL A 389 -14.43 -3.57 -30.47
CA VAL A 389 -15.50 -3.66 -31.47
C VAL A 389 -16.87 -3.54 -30.80
N LEU A 390 -17.09 -4.28 -29.71
CA LEU A 390 -18.35 -4.23 -28.96
C LEU A 390 -18.55 -2.86 -28.32
N GLN A 391 -17.53 -2.28 -27.67
CA GLN A 391 -17.66 -0.96 -27.03
C GLN A 391 -18.06 0.12 -28.04
N ARG A 392 -17.41 0.13 -29.22
CA ARG A 392 -17.72 1.09 -30.28
C ARG A 392 -19.15 0.93 -30.79
N ALA A 393 -19.60 -0.31 -31.00
CA ALA A 393 -20.95 -0.57 -31.49
C ALA A 393 -22.04 -0.21 -30.48
N LEU A 394 -21.80 -0.50 -29.21
CA LEU A 394 -22.74 -0.22 -28.11
C LEU A 394 -22.87 1.27 -27.79
N ARG A 395 -21.90 2.10 -28.22
CA ARG A 395 -22.06 3.57 -28.19
C ARG A 395 -23.24 4.01 -29.06
N ASP A 396 -23.38 3.40 -30.23
CA ASP A 396 -24.40 3.77 -31.22
C ASP A 396 -25.71 2.97 -31.00
N ARG A 397 -25.67 1.90 -30.19
CA ARG A 397 -26.81 1.03 -29.81
C ARG A 397 -26.84 0.77 -28.29
N PRO A 398 -27.27 1.74 -27.47
CA PRO A 398 -27.25 1.62 -26.00
C PRO A 398 -28.21 0.56 -25.45
N GLU A 399 -29.23 0.16 -26.21
CA GLU A 399 -30.20 -0.89 -25.87
C GLU A 399 -29.59 -2.29 -25.75
N GLY A 400 -28.37 -2.47 -26.28
CA GLY A 400 -27.62 -3.72 -26.24
C GLY A 400 -27.40 -4.34 -27.62
N LEU A 401 -26.44 -5.26 -27.69
CA LEU A 401 -26.01 -5.89 -28.94
C LEU A 401 -26.05 -7.42 -28.79
N PRO A 402 -26.86 -8.15 -29.58
CA PRO A 402 -26.90 -9.60 -29.50
C PRO A 402 -25.59 -10.19 -30.03
N VAL A 403 -25.00 -11.08 -29.25
CA VAL A 403 -23.79 -11.86 -29.56
C VAL A 403 -24.08 -13.32 -29.24
N GLN A 404 -23.71 -14.24 -30.13
CA GLN A 404 -23.86 -15.67 -29.86
C GLN A 404 -22.52 -16.27 -29.45
N LEU A 405 -22.53 -17.03 -28.37
CA LEU A 405 -21.39 -17.78 -27.87
C LEU A 405 -21.61 -19.26 -28.17
N VAL A 406 -20.74 -19.85 -28.98
CA VAL A 406 -20.73 -21.29 -29.25
C VAL A 406 -19.82 -21.95 -28.23
N ILE A 407 -20.42 -22.70 -27.30
CA ILE A 407 -19.76 -23.25 -26.13
C ILE A 407 -19.74 -24.78 -26.22
N ARG A 408 -18.57 -25.38 -26.03
CA ARG A 408 -18.43 -26.83 -25.85
C ARG A 408 -18.31 -27.13 -24.36
N ARG A 409 -19.16 -28.03 -23.87
CA ARG A 409 -19.11 -28.42 -22.46
C ARG A 409 -17.82 -29.20 -22.18
N SER A 410 -17.03 -28.71 -21.22
CA SER A 410 -15.86 -29.41 -20.73
C SER A 410 -16.27 -30.55 -19.79
N ARG A 411 -15.66 -31.74 -19.97
CA ARG A 411 -15.77 -32.92 -19.08
C ARG A 411 -15.45 -32.60 -17.60
N SER A 412 -14.73 -31.52 -17.30
CA SER A 412 -14.39 -31.14 -15.91
C SER A 412 -15.57 -30.53 -15.14
N SER A 413 -16.53 -29.90 -15.84
CA SER A 413 -17.70 -29.26 -15.19
C SER A 413 -18.70 -30.27 -14.61
N GLU A 414 -18.75 -31.50 -15.15
CA GLU A 414 -19.52 -32.60 -14.58
C GLU A 414 -18.89 -33.13 -13.29
N LYS A 415 -17.56 -33.18 -13.18
CA LYS A 415 -16.89 -33.62 -11.94
C LYS A 415 -17.06 -32.62 -10.80
N ASP A 416 -17.07 -31.31 -11.07
CA ASP A 416 -17.37 -30.30 -10.05
C ASP A 416 -18.86 -30.31 -9.65
N ARG A 417 -19.78 -30.61 -10.58
CA ARG A 417 -21.19 -30.88 -10.25
C ARG A 417 -21.37 -32.18 -9.45
N LEU A 418 -20.65 -33.25 -9.79
CA LEU A 418 -20.67 -34.51 -9.02
C LEU A 418 -20.02 -34.33 -7.64
N ALA A 419 -18.94 -33.56 -7.51
CA ALA A 419 -18.35 -33.25 -6.21
C ALA A 419 -19.32 -32.45 -5.31
N THR A 420 -20.25 -31.71 -5.91
CA THR A 420 -21.31 -30.97 -5.19
C THR A 420 -22.57 -31.81 -4.96
N SER A 421 -22.78 -32.91 -5.72
CA SER A 421 -23.97 -33.78 -5.60
C SER A 421 -23.75 -35.15 -4.97
N VAL A 422 -22.50 -35.60 -4.75
CA VAL A 422 -22.15 -36.92 -4.20
C VAL A 422 -22.22 -36.99 -2.67
N LEU A 423 -23.17 -36.27 -2.07
CA LEU A 423 -23.72 -36.60 -0.74
C LEU A 423 -25.03 -37.40 -0.82
N ARG A 424 -25.42 -37.95 -1.98
CA ARG A 424 -26.49 -38.96 -2.04
C ARG A 424 -26.17 -40.15 -2.97
N SER A 425 -26.06 -41.30 -2.32
CA SER A 425 -26.27 -42.70 -2.73
C SER A 425 -25.48 -43.30 -3.92
N ALA A 426 -24.55 -44.19 -3.55
CA ALA A 426 -24.42 -45.60 -3.91
C ALA A 426 -24.80 -46.11 -5.32
N ALA A 427 -23.79 -46.73 -5.94
CA ALA A 427 -23.78 -47.97 -6.73
C ALA A 427 -24.77 -48.13 -7.91
N ALA A 428 -24.24 -48.13 -9.13
CA ALA A 428 -24.59 -49.10 -10.17
C ALA A 428 -23.50 -49.18 -11.25
N SER A 429 -23.32 -50.39 -11.77
CA SER A 429 -22.53 -50.82 -12.91
C SER A 429 -22.99 -50.17 -14.23
N GLU A 430 -22.09 -49.94 -15.18
CA GLU A 430 -22.17 -50.42 -16.58
C GLU A 430 -21.25 -49.67 -17.59
N THR A 431 -20.57 -50.49 -18.39
CA THR A 431 -20.26 -50.44 -19.82
C THR A 431 -20.52 -49.17 -20.67
N THR A 432 -19.44 -48.74 -21.35
CA THR A 432 -19.34 -48.17 -22.72
C THR A 432 -20.44 -47.25 -23.28
N THR A 433 -20.10 -45.97 -23.51
CA THR A 433 -20.58 -45.19 -24.67
C THR A 433 -19.58 -44.09 -25.03
N SER A 434 -19.27 -44.00 -26.32
CA SER A 434 -18.53 -42.88 -26.93
C SER A 434 -19.43 -41.64 -26.94
N GLU A 435 -19.24 -40.70 -26.03
CA GLU A 435 -20.07 -39.49 -25.92
C GLU A 435 -19.40 -38.27 -26.58
N HIS A 436 -20.10 -37.71 -27.57
CA HIS A 436 -19.75 -36.47 -28.26
C HIS A 436 -19.84 -35.27 -27.31
N ALA A 437 -18.87 -34.37 -27.36
CA ALA A 437 -18.93 -33.12 -26.62
C ALA A 437 -20.14 -32.29 -27.09
N GLU A 438 -21.15 -32.15 -26.24
CA GLU A 438 -22.35 -31.36 -26.51
C GLU A 438 -21.96 -29.88 -26.75
N THR A 439 -22.32 -29.37 -27.92
CA THR A 439 -22.10 -27.97 -28.31
C THR A 439 -23.40 -27.21 -28.09
N LEU A 440 -23.32 -26.09 -27.37
CA LEU A 440 -24.45 -25.21 -27.03
C LEU A 440 -24.20 -23.83 -27.62
N THR A 441 -25.20 -23.27 -28.29
CA THR A 441 -25.19 -21.85 -28.68
C THR A 441 -25.98 -21.05 -27.67
N VAL A 442 -25.35 -20.07 -27.04
CA VAL A 442 -25.95 -19.18 -26.04
C VAL A 442 -26.02 -17.77 -26.62
N GLU A 443 -27.22 -17.20 -26.69
CA GLU A 443 -27.42 -15.80 -27.06
C GLU A 443 -27.21 -14.90 -25.84
N VAL A 444 -26.36 -13.89 -25.99
CA VAL A 444 -26.00 -12.93 -24.95
C VAL A 444 -26.19 -11.52 -25.49
N VAL A 445 -26.99 -10.71 -24.79
CA VAL A 445 -27.15 -9.30 -25.15
C VAL A 445 -26.05 -8.49 -24.46
N ALA A 446 -25.00 -8.18 -25.20
CA ALA A 446 -23.90 -7.35 -24.72
C ALA A 446 -24.40 -5.96 -24.32
N ARG A 447 -23.81 -5.39 -23.26
CA ARG A 447 -24.13 -4.04 -22.78
C ARG A 447 -22.89 -3.16 -22.71
N THR A 448 -23.06 -1.85 -22.72
CA THR A 448 -21.95 -0.89 -22.59
C THR A 448 -21.13 -1.18 -21.35
N ALA A 449 -19.80 -1.23 -21.50
CA ALA A 449 -18.91 -1.40 -20.36
C ALA A 449 -18.88 -0.11 -19.53
N GLU A 450 -19.10 -0.24 -18.21
CA GLU A 450 -18.99 0.89 -17.28
C GLU A 450 -17.52 1.22 -16.94
N PHE A 451 -16.65 0.22 -17.02
CA PHE A 451 -15.22 0.30 -16.82
C PHE A 451 -14.55 -0.92 -17.49
N PHE A 452 -13.24 -0.83 -17.70
CA PHE A 452 -12.40 -1.95 -18.10
C PHE A 452 -11.58 -2.38 -16.90
N ALA A 453 -11.61 -3.66 -16.53
CA ALA A 453 -10.77 -4.15 -15.45
C ALA A 453 -9.37 -4.36 -16.03
N ASP A 454 -8.36 -3.77 -15.39
CA ASP A 454 -6.98 -3.91 -15.83
C ASP A 454 -6.05 -3.97 -14.63
N LEU A 455 -5.31 -5.07 -14.55
CA LEU A 455 -4.02 -5.13 -13.88
C LEU A 455 -3.04 -5.54 -14.98
N ASN A 456 -2.26 -4.57 -15.43
CA ASN A 456 -1.39 -4.67 -16.60
C ASN A 456 -0.24 -5.65 -16.30
N THR A 457 -0.52 -6.95 -16.38
CA THR A 457 0.46 -8.04 -16.31
C THR A 457 0.44 -8.81 -17.63
N GLY A 458 1.61 -9.16 -18.16
CA GLY A 458 1.75 -9.76 -19.49
C GLY A 458 0.99 -11.09 -19.70
N ASP A 459 0.57 -11.73 -18.62
CA ASP A 459 -0.17 -13.00 -18.62
C ASP A 459 -1.66 -12.85 -18.26
N SER A 460 -2.18 -11.62 -18.19
CA SER A 460 -3.57 -11.38 -17.84
C SER A 460 -4.51 -11.98 -18.89
N PRO A 461 -5.49 -12.80 -18.49
CA PRO A 461 -6.48 -13.32 -19.43
C PRO A 461 -7.36 -12.19 -19.98
N LEU A 462 -7.95 -12.40 -21.16
CA LEU A 462 -8.70 -11.37 -21.84
C LEU A 462 -10.09 -11.20 -21.22
N GLU A 463 -10.35 -10.04 -20.63
CA GLU A 463 -11.71 -9.64 -20.25
C GLU A 463 -12.50 -9.21 -21.49
N ILE A 464 -13.77 -9.63 -21.57
CA ILE A 464 -14.77 -9.04 -22.46
C ILE A 464 -15.82 -8.38 -21.58
N PRO A 465 -15.62 -7.10 -21.17
CA PRO A 465 -16.44 -6.45 -20.15
C PRO A 465 -17.93 -6.39 -20.50
N GLN A 466 -18.23 -6.19 -21.79
CA GLN A 466 -19.58 -6.03 -22.32
C GLN A 466 -20.42 -7.30 -22.16
N LEU A 467 -19.77 -8.47 -22.15
CA LEU A 467 -20.40 -9.77 -21.86
C LEU A 467 -20.23 -10.15 -20.38
N GLY A 468 -19.18 -9.65 -19.73
CA GLY A 468 -18.76 -9.98 -18.38
C GLY A 468 -18.25 -11.41 -18.24
N ILE A 469 -17.38 -11.78 -19.18
CA ILE A 469 -16.61 -13.02 -19.17
C ILE A 469 -15.11 -12.70 -19.25
N VAL A 470 -14.30 -13.63 -18.77
CA VAL A 470 -12.86 -13.65 -18.99
C VAL A 470 -12.53 -14.93 -19.74
N ILE A 471 -11.74 -14.81 -20.81
CA ILE A 471 -11.39 -15.94 -21.68
C ILE A 471 -9.89 -16.14 -21.75
N GLU A 472 -9.51 -17.40 -21.93
CA GLU A 472 -8.17 -17.82 -22.28
C GLU A 472 -7.95 -17.52 -23.78
N VAL A 473 -6.87 -16.82 -24.11
CA VAL A 473 -6.42 -16.66 -25.50
C VAL A 473 -5.18 -17.55 -25.65
N LEU A 474 -5.30 -18.57 -26.49
CA LEU A 474 -4.23 -19.55 -26.66
C LEU A 474 -3.15 -18.97 -27.58
N PRO A 475 -1.85 -19.22 -27.32
CA PRO A 475 -0.76 -18.81 -28.19
C PRO A 475 -0.67 -19.72 -29.43
N ARG A 476 -1.79 -19.96 -30.11
CA ARG A 476 -1.93 -20.74 -31.35
C ARG A 476 -2.60 -19.87 -32.40
N ILE A 477 -1.99 -19.80 -33.58
CA ILE A 477 -2.50 -18.98 -34.67
C ILE A 477 -3.63 -19.76 -35.35
N ARG A 478 -4.86 -19.26 -35.22
CA ARG A 478 -6.01 -19.79 -35.96
C ARG A 478 -5.96 -19.36 -37.42
N GLU A 479 -5.65 -18.08 -37.63
CA GLU A 479 -5.63 -17.45 -38.96
C GLU A 479 -4.71 -16.23 -38.95
N VAL A 480 -4.22 -15.86 -40.14
CA VAL A 480 -3.41 -14.66 -40.34
C VAL A 480 -4.12 -13.75 -41.33
N GLU A 481 -4.38 -12.50 -40.92
CA GLU A 481 -5.06 -11.50 -41.73
C GLU A 481 -4.25 -11.19 -43.00
N LYS A 482 -4.90 -11.22 -44.17
CA LYS A 482 -4.21 -10.99 -45.46
C LYS A 482 -3.62 -9.58 -45.51
N GLY A 483 -2.37 -9.47 -45.94
CA GLY A 483 -1.66 -8.19 -46.05
C GLY A 483 -1.19 -7.60 -44.71
N SER A 484 -1.41 -8.31 -43.58
CA SER A 484 -0.91 -7.90 -42.27
C SER A 484 0.61 -8.05 -42.13
N PRO A 485 1.24 -7.40 -41.13
CA PRO A 485 2.64 -7.63 -40.81
C PRO A 485 2.99 -9.11 -40.59
N ALA A 486 2.10 -9.88 -39.95
CA ALA A 486 2.29 -11.33 -39.77
C ALA A 486 2.28 -12.09 -41.10
N ALA A 487 1.39 -11.74 -42.04
CA ALA A 487 1.36 -12.33 -43.36
C ALA A 487 2.63 -12.01 -44.16
N VAL A 488 3.10 -10.76 -44.09
CA VAL A 488 4.36 -10.32 -44.72
C VAL A 488 5.56 -11.06 -44.12
N ALA A 489 5.56 -11.29 -42.81
CA ALA A 489 6.57 -12.08 -42.12
C ALA A 489 6.48 -13.60 -42.41
N GLY A 490 5.46 -14.06 -43.14
CA GLY A 490 5.30 -15.46 -43.53
C GLY A 490 4.72 -16.36 -42.43
N LEU A 491 4.14 -15.79 -41.37
CA LEU A 491 3.42 -16.56 -40.34
C LEU A 491 2.18 -17.24 -40.94
N ARG A 492 1.81 -18.40 -40.40
CA ARG A 492 0.70 -19.23 -40.86
C ARG A 492 -0.09 -19.75 -39.67
N ALA A 493 -1.31 -20.21 -39.94
CA ALA A 493 -2.10 -20.95 -38.96
C ALA A 493 -1.40 -22.27 -38.56
N GLY A 494 -1.65 -22.72 -37.33
CA GLY A 494 -0.95 -23.81 -36.66
C GLY A 494 0.18 -23.33 -35.77
#